data_AF-A0A8K0E624-F1
#
_entry.id   AF-A0A8K0E624-F1
#
_cell.length_a   1.000
_cell.length_b   1.000
_cell.length_c   1.000
_cell.angle_alpha   90.00
_cell.angle_beta   90.00
_cell.angle_gamma   90.00
#
_symmetry.space_group_name_H-M   'P 1'
#
loop_
_entity.id
_entity.type
_entity.pdbx_description
1 polymer ?
#
loop_
_entity_poly.entity_id
_entity_poly.type
_entity_poly.pdbx_seq_one_letter_code
_entity_poly.pdbx_strand_id
1 'polypeptide(L)'
;MASHAHMEDDDDFGGDFTGNHNSGRPGNKRRYEDDEDDFFGSKKANSKVEETAPGVATGMILSLRESLQNCKDTLATCQTELEAAKSEIQKWYSSFQNESFIPAGTNPEPKLVINYLQTLKNSEETLREQLEKAKKKEAAFIVTFAKREQEIAELKSAVRDLKAQLKPPSMQARRLLLDPAIHEEFTRLKNLVEEKDKKVKELQDNIAAVQFTPQSKMGKMLMAKCRTLQEENEEIGNQAAEGKMHELAMKLAVQKSQNAELRSQFEGLHKHMEGLTNDVERSNEMVLILQEKLEEKDREFQRVKQELEQQQRNSVEEKTDSEFDSQRSFLVLTPGSGFIPIAWTSIQVMEFTPVLIL
;
A
#
# COMPACT_ATOMS: atom_id res chain seq x y z
N MET A 1 -38.30 -7.52 10.28
CA MET A 1 -38.67 -6.65 11.42
C MET A 1 -37.39 -6.45 12.22
N ALA A 2 -36.66 -5.37 11.95
CA ALA A 2 -36.65 -4.11 12.72
C ALA A 2 -35.79 -4.28 14.00
N SER A 3 -34.81 -3.44 14.36
CA SER A 3 -34.15 -2.29 13.71
C SER A 3 -32.96 -1.89 14.60
N HIS A 4 -31.94 -1.33 13.97
CA HIS A 4 -30.69 -0.80 14.51
C HIS A 4 -30.91 0.49 15.33
N ALA A 5 -30.12 0.71 16.39
CA ALA A 5 -29.77 2.01 16.99
C ALA A 5 -28.30 1.86 17.43
N HIS A 6 -27.27 2.50 16.90
CA HIS A 6 -26.98 3.92 16.58
C HIS A 6 -27.08 4.84 17.80
N MET A 7 -25.92 5.10 18.42
CA MET A 7 -25.44 6.30 19.13
C MET A 7 -23.93 6.07 19.27
N GLU A 8 -23.11 6.50 18.32
CA GLU A 8 -22.41 7.80 18.29
C GLU A 8 -21.43 7.99 19.45
N ASP A 9 -20.16 7.89 19.06
CA ASP A 9 -18.96 8.36 19.75
C ASP A 9 -19.08 9.85 20.08
N ASP A 10 -18.52 10.25 21.22
CA ASP A 10 -17.90 11.57 21.40
C ASP A 10 -16.89 11.46 22.56
N ASP A 11 -15.68 11.05 22.21
CA ASP A 11 -14.46 11.35 22.94
C ASP A 11 -14.11 12.83 22.68
N ASP A 12 -14.31 13.71 23.67
CA ASP A 12 -13.68 15.05 23.66
C ASP A 12 -12.70 15.17 24.85
N PHE A 13 -11.44 14.90 24.52
CA PHE A 13 -10.26 15.07 25.35
C PHE A 13 -9.68 16.46 25.07
N GLY A 14 -9.95 17.44 25.94
CA GLY A 14 -9.43 18.80 25.77
C GLY A 14 -9.25 19.54 27.08
N GLY A 15 -7.99 19.74 27.50
CA GLY A 15 -7.68 20.59 28.66
C GLY A 15 -6.25 20.54 29.16
N ASP A 16 -5.24 20.58 28.28
CA ASP A 16 -3.85 20.82 28.68
C ASP A 16 -3.68 22.30 29.07
N PHE A 17 -3.60 22.59 30.37
CA PHE A 17 -3.14 23.87 30.89
C PHE A 17 -1.62 23.84 31.07
N THR A 18 -0.91 24.49 30.16
CA THR A 18 0.49 24.87 30.35
C THR A 18 0.57 25.95 31.43
N GLY A 19 1.16 25.63 32.58
CA GLY A 19 1.36 26.56 33.69
C GLY A 19 2.69 26.31 34.41
N ASN A 20 3.77 26.80 33.80
CA ASN A 20 5.13 26.75 34.33
C ASN A 20 5.32 27.82 35.43
N HIS A 21 5.46 27.44 36.71
CA HIS A 21 5.94 28.36 37.74
C HIS A 21 6.98 27.73 38.67
N ASN A 22 8.23 28.15 38.44
CA ASN A 22 9.33 28.01 39.38
C ASN A 22 9.18 28.96 40.57
N SER A 23 9.60 28.44 41.72
CA SER A 23 10.05 29.06 42.97
C SER A 23 10.46 30.55 42.95
N GLY A 24 10.06 31.29 43.99
CA GLY A 24 10.80 32.48 44.45
C GLY A 24 10.00 33.53 45.23
N ARG A 25 9.90 33.39 46.55
CA ARG A 25 9.86 34.53 47.50
C ARG A 25 11.32 34.98 47.76
N PRO A 26 11.65 36.19 48.29
CA PRO A 26 10.87 36.97 49.28
C PRO A 26 10.96 38.52 49.19
N GLY A 27 10.16 39.22 50.01
CA GLY A 27 10.69 40.36 50.80
C GLY A 27 10.12 41.78 50.60
N ASN A 28 9.21 42.16 51.52
CA ASN A 28 9.30 43.34 52.40
C ASN A 28 9.16 44.77 51.85
N LYS A 29 8.04 45.47 52.14
CA LYS A 29 7.98 46.59 53.15
C LYS A 29 6.61 47.28 53.18
N ARG A 30 6.24 47.66 54.41
CA ARG A 30 5.07 48.43 54.86
C ARG A 30 5.11 49.89 54.35
N ARG A 31 3.96 50.52 54.11
CA ARG A 31 3.72 51.92 54.51
C ARG A 31 2.22 52.20 54.68
N TYR A 32 1.94 53.09 55.63
CA TYR A 32 0.68 53.40 56.30
C TYR A 32 -0.30 54.23 55.47
N GLU A 33 -1.56 54.19 55.91
CA GLU A 33 -2.68 55.08 55.60
C GLU A 33 -2.33 56.56 55.68
N ASP A 34 -2.95 57.36 54.80
CA ASP A 34 -3.34 58.75 55.08
C ASP A 34 -4.45 59.13 54.08
N ASP A 35 -5.69 59.17 54.57
CA ASP A 35 -6.85 59.74 53.90
C ASP A 35 -6.84 61.25 54.13
N GLU A 36 -6.73 62.05 53.07
CA GLU A 36 -7.20 63.45 53.10
C GLU A 36 -7.79 63.82 51.74
N ASP A 37 -9.09 64.13 51.78
CA ASP A 37 -9.89 64.67 50.70
C ASP A 37 -9.47 66.12 50.40
N ASP A 38 -8.74 66.36 49.31
CA ASP A 38 -8.56 67.71 48.75
C ASP A 38 -9.47 67.95 47.53
N PHE A 39 -10.70 68.29 47.92
CA PHE A 39 -11.69 69.12 47.27
C PHE A 39 -11.06 70.34 46.55
N PHE A 40 -11.07 70.30 45.21
CA PHE A 40 -11.02 71.46 44.30
C PHE A 40 -9.71 72.28 44.22
N GLY A 41 -8.78 71.81 43.37
CA GLY A 41 -7.57 72.55 42.97
C GLY A 41 -7.33 72.57 41.46
N SER A 42 -8.06 73.42 40.75
CA SER A 42 -7.90 73.90 39.36
C SER A 42 -6.61 73.50 38.60
N LYS A 43 -6.71 72.50 37.71
CA LYS A 43 -5.80 72.37 36.55
C LYS A 43 -6.54 72.69 35.25
N LYS A 44 -6.19 73.87 34.72
CA LYS A 44 -6.45 74.38 33.37
C LYS A 44 -6.50 73.24 32.34
N ALA A 45 -7.70 72.95 31.83
CA ALA A 45 -7.90 72.10 30.69
C ALA A 45 -7.34 72.81 29.45
N ASN A 46 -6.25 72.28 28.92
CA ASN A 46 -5.77 72.59 27.58
C ASN A 46 -6.67 71.79 26.63
N SER A 47 -7.59 72.45 25.93
CA SER A 47 -8.52 71.85 24.98
C SER A 47 -7.77 71.34 23.76
N LYS A 48 -7.31 70.08 23.82
CA LYS A 48 -6.94 69.33 22.61
C LYS A 48 -8.16 68.51 22.24
N VAL A 49 -8.88 68.97 21.21
CA VAL A 49 -9.95 68.24 20.54
C VAL A 49 -9.31 67.01 19.92
N GLU A 50 -9.29 65.92 20.68
CA GLU A 50 -9.12 64.58 20.14
C GLU A 50 -10.51 64.12 19.73
N GLU A 51 -10.67 63.86 18.43
CA GLU A 51 -11.89 63.35 17.80
C GLU A 51 -12.26 62.03 18.48
N THR A 52 -13.02 62.13 19.57
CA THR A 52 -13.56 60.99 20.28
C THR A 52 -14.60 60.38 19.36
N ALA A 53 -14.34 59.14 18.92
CA ALA A 53 -15.23 58.39 18.05
C ALA A 53 -16.70 58.54 18.54
N PRO A 54 -17.68 58.72 17.64
CA PRO A 54 -19.05 59.13 17.98
C PRO A 54 -19.74 58.27 19.05
N GLY A 55 -19.31 57.01 19.24
CA GLY A 55 -19.78 56.14 20.31
C GLY A 55 -19.33 56.52 21.73
N VAL A 56 -18.13 57.11 21.89
CA VAL A 56 -17.55 57.44 23.21
C VAL A 56 -18.20 58.70 23.80
N ALA A 57 -18.39 59.75 22.97
CA ALA A 57 -19.12 60.95 23.38
C ALA A 57 -20.60 60.63 23.68
N THR A 58 -21.22 59.76 22.88
CA THR A 58 -22.60 59.30 23.12
C THR A 58 -22.72 58.51 24.43
N GLY A 59 -21.76 57.63 24.73
CA GLY A 59 -21.71 56.87 25.98
C GLY A 59 -21.60 57.78 27.21
N MET A 60 -20.69 58.77 27.18
CA MET A 60 -20.57 59.74 28.28
C MET A 60 -21.84 60.57 28.49
N ILE A 61 -22.49 61.01 27.40
CA ILE A 61 -23.76 61.75 27.49
C ILE A 61 -24.86 60.88 28.12
N LEU A 62 -24.93 59.59 27.79
CA LEU A 62 -25.90 58.66 28.37
C LEU A 62 -25.63 58.42 29.86
N SER A 63 -24.39 58.16 30.25
CA SER A 63 -24.02 57.98 31.67
C SER A 63 -24.27 59.24 32.51
N LEU A 64 -24.03 60.43 31.96
CA LEU A 64 -24.35 61.69 32.64
C LEU A 64 -25.86 61.91 32.76
N ARG A 65 -26.66 61.54 31.75
CA ARG A 65 -28.12 61.60 31.81
C ARG A 65 -28.68 60.63 32.84
N GLU A 66 -28.15 59.41 32.89
CA GLU A 66 -28.54 58.40 33.88
C GLU A 66 -28.16 58.84 35.30
N SER A 67 -26.95 59.36 35.50
CA SER A 67 -26.51 59.90 36.79
C SER A 67 -27.37 61.09 37.23
N LEU A 68 -27.71 62.00 36.31
CA LEU A 68 -28.60 63.13 36.57
C LEU A 68 -30.01 62.66 36.95
N GLN A 69 -30.52 61.63 36.28
CA GLN A 69 -31.83 61.05 36.57
C GLN A 69 -31.83 60.38 37.95
N ASN A 70 -30.81 59.58 38.28
CA ASN A 70 -30.66 58.99 39.61
C ASN A 70 -30.59 60.07 40.71
N CYS A 71 -29.84 61.15 40.49
CA CYS A 71 -29.77 62.27 41.44
C CYS A 71 -31.14 62.96 41.64
N LYS A 72 -31.94 63.04 40.57
CA LYS A 72 -33.29 63.60 40.64
C LYS A 72 -34.24 62.70 41.43
N ASP A 73 -34.10 61.39 41.26
CA ASP A 73 -34.93 60.41 41.96
C ASP A 73 -34.56 60.29 43.45
N THR A 74 -33.27 60.37 43.79
CA THR A 74 -32.82 60.44 45.20
C THR A 74 -33.28 61.73 45.87
N LEU A 75 -33.21 62.87 45.19
CA LEU A 75 -33.74 64.15 45.70
C LEU A 75 -35.24 64.04 46.01
N ALA A 76 -36.02 63.44 45.09
CA ALA A 76 -37.45 63.23 45.30
C ALA A 76 -37.73 62.35 46.53
N THR A 77 -36.92 61.30 46.74
CA THR A 77 -37.03 60.41 47.90
C THR A 77 -36.69 61.13 49.20
N CYS A 78 -35.60 61.91 49.23
CA CYS A 78 -35.25 62.71 50.40
C CYS A 78 -36.34 63.76 50.72
N GLN A 79 -36.97 64.33 49.69
CA GLN A 79 -38.07 65.29 49.87
C GLN A 79 -39.29 64.63 50.53
N THR A 80 -39.66 63.41 50.12
CA THR A 80 -40.79 62.69 50.72
C THR A 80 -40.49 62.27 52.16
N GLU A 81 -39.29 61.79 52.45
CA GLU A 81 -38.84 61.46 53.81
C GLU A 81 -38.83 62.69 54.73
N LEU A 82 -38.41 63.86 54.22
CA LEU A 82 -38.43 65.10 54.98
C LEU A 82 -39.86 65.53 55.35
N GLU A 83 -40.79 65.46 54.40
CA GLU A 83 -42.20 65.79 54.67
C GLU A 83 -42.88 64.78 55.60
N ALA A 84 -42.50 63.49 55.51
CA ALA A 84 -42.93 62.47 56.46
C ALA A 84 -42.41 62.76 57.88
N ALA A 85 -41.12 63.07 58.03
CA ALA A 85 -40.51 63.42 59.31
C ALA A 85 -41.13 64.69 59.91
N LYS A 86 -41.39 65.73 59.10
CA LYS A 86 -42.11 66.93 59.54
C LYS A 86 -43.51 66.61 60.03
N SER A 87 -44.25 65.77 59.29
CA SER A 87 -45.59 65.33 59.68
C SER A 87 -45.58 64.55 60.99
N GLU A 88 -44.55 63.72 61.20
CA GLU A 88 -44.37 62.98 62.45
C GLU A 88 -44.04 63.91 63.61
N ILE A 89 -43.09 64.85 63.45
CA ILE A 89 -42.80 65.88 64.45
C ILE A 89 -44.07 66.67 64.80
N GLN A 90 -44.88 67.04 63.80
CA GLN A 90 -46.13 67.76 64.03
C GLN A 90 -47.17 66.91 64.76
N LYS A 91 -47.22 65.60 64.48
CA LYS A 91 -48.01 64.63 65.24
C LYS A 91 -47.54 64.57 66.69
N TRP A 92 -46.24 64.48 66.95
CA TRP A 92 -45.68 64.52 68.31
C TRP A 92 -46.03 65.82 69.03
N TYR A 93 -45.86 66.98 68.39
CA TYR A 93 -46.26 68.28 68.95
C TYR A 93 -47.75 68.30 69.31
N SER A 94 -48.61 67.77 68.43
CA SER A 94 -50.05 67.68 68.67
C SER A 94 -50.39 66.75 69.84
N SER A 95 -49.72 65.61 69.95
CA SER A 95 -49.88 64.70 71.09
C SER A 95 -49.47 65.39 72.39
N PHE A 96 -48.29 66.00 72.46
CA PHE A 96 -47.83 66.65 73.69
C PHE A 96 -48.67 67.89 74.09
N GLN A 97 -49.25 68.59 73.12
CA GLN A 97 -50.07 69.77 73.39
C GLN A 97 -51.52 69.43 73.77
N ASN A 98 -52.08 68.36 73.19
CA ASN A 98 -53.47 67.97 73.39
C ASN A 98 -53.64 66.92 74.50
N GLU A 99 -52.58 66.19 74.84
CA GLU A 99 -52.61 65.17 75.88
C GLU A 99 -52.23 65.83 77.22
N SER A 100 -53.24 66.25 77.99
CA SER A 100 -53.03 66.64 79.38
C SER A 100 -52.68 65.38 80.18
N PHE A 101 -51.39 65.08 80.32
CA PHE A 101 -50.90 63.93 81.11
C PHE A 101 -51.18 64.05 82.61
N ILE A 102 -51.89 65.10 83.05
CA ILE A 102 -52.37 65.29 84.41
C ILE A 102 -53.87 65.64 84.34
N PRO A 103 -54.77 64.81 84.89
CA PRO A 103 -56.18 65.19 85.04
C PRO A 103 -56.28 66.47 85.88
N ALA A 104 -56.95 67.50 85.35
CA ALA A 104 -57.18 68.73 86.08
C ALA A 104 -58.03 68.44 87.34
N GLY A 105 -57.41 68.45 88.52
CA GLY A 105 -58.12 68.36 89.81
C GLY A 105 -57.57 67.36 90.84
N THR A 106 -56.61 66.50 90.49
CA THR A 106 -55.92 65.64 91.46
C THR A 106 -54.45 65.98 91.47
N ASN A 107 -53.98 66.64 92.54
CA ASN A 107 -52.55 66.68 92.86
C ASN A 107 -52.18 65.25 93.31
N PRO A 108 -51.51 64.43 92.49
CA PRO A 108 -51.19 63.08 92.92
C PRO A 108 -50.25 63.21 94.12
N GLU A 109 -50.67 62.66 95.26
CA GLU A 109 -49.91 62.75 96.50
C GLU A 109 -48.46 62.30 96.21
N PRO A 110 -47.43 63.16 96.43
CA PRO A 110 -46.08 62.90 95.92
C PRO A 110 -45.53 61.51 96.28
N LYS A 111 -45.96 60.96 97.43
CA LYS A 111 -45.59 59.62 97.90
C LYS A 111 -46.09 58.48 96.99
N LEU A 112 -47.30 58.58 96.42
CA LEU A 112 -47.85 57.56 95.53
C LEU A 112 -47.11 57.52 94.20
N VAL A 113 -46.77 58.70 93.66
CA VAL A 113 -45.95 58.83 92.45
C VAL A 113 -44.54 58.29 92.69
N ILE A 114 -43.92 58.63 93.81
CA ILE A 114 -42.60 58.12 94.19
C ILE A 114 -42.61 56.60 94.33
N ASN A 115 -43.61 56.02 94.99
CA ASN A 115 -43.73 54.56 95.13
C ASN A 115 -43.92 53.88 93.77
N TYR A 116 -44.78 54.41 92.90
CA TYR A 116 -44.97 53.87 91.55
C TYR A 116 -43.69 53.95 90.71
N LEU A 117 -42.97 55.08 90.75
CA LEU A 117 -41.67 55.23 90.09
C LEU A 117 -40.63 54.25 90.65
N GLN A 118 -40.62 54.02 91.96
CA GLN A 118 -39.74 53.05 92.60
C GLN A 118 -40.05 51.62 92.13
N THR A 119 -41.33 51.24 92.08
CA THR A 119 -41.77 49.92 91.57
C THR A 119 -41.44 49.76 90.09
N LEU A 120 -41.71 50.79 89.27
CA LEU A 120 -41.40 50.78 87.84
C LEU A 120 -39.90 50.62 87.62
N LYS A 121 -39.07 51.39 88.34
CA LYS A 121 -37.61 51.30 88.29
C LYS A 121 -37.11 49.89 88.67
N ASN A 122 -37.67 49.29 89.72
CA ASN A 122 -37.32 47.92 90.12
C ASN A 122 -37.72 46.89 89.03
N SER A 123 -38.88 47.09 88.39
CA SER A 123 -39.33 46.22 87.29
C SER A 123 -38.49 46.38 86.02
N GLU A 124 -38.05 47.61 85.71
CA GLU A 124 -37.14 47.92 84.62
C GLU A 124 -35.78 47.24 84.85
N GLU A 125 -35.22 47.36 86.07
CA GLU A 125 -33.96 46.70 86.42
C GLU A 125 -34.07 45.17 86.30
N THR A 126 -35.20 44.60 86.74
CA THR A 126 -35.46 43.15 86.62
C THR A 126 -35.54 42.70 85.16
N LEU A 127 -36.23 43.45 84.30
CA LEU A 127 -36.32 43.15 82.87
C LEU A 127 -34.96 43.31 82.18
N ARG A 128 -34.19 44.33 82.56
CA ARG A 128 -32.83 44.55 82.09
C ARG A 128 -31.92 43.37 82.45
N GLU A 129 -31.99 42.87 83.67
CA GLU A 129 -31.26 41.67 84.08
C GLU A 129 -31.68 40.42 83.29
N GLN A 130 -32.99 40.23 83.04
CA GLN A 130 -33.49 39.12 82.24
C GLN A 130 -33.02 39.21 80.79
N LEU A 131 -33.02 40.40 80.19
CA LEU A 131 -32.51 40.66 78.86
C LEU A 131 -31.01 40.32 78.77
N GLU A 132 -30.20 40.77 79.74
CA GLU A 132 -28.78 40.47 79.77
C GLU A 132 -28.50 38.98 79.98
N LYS A 133 -29.33 38.27 80.78
CA LYS A 133 -29.27 36.81 80.89
C LYS A 133 -29.66 36.12 79.57
N ALA A 134 -30.66 36.62 78.85
CA ALA A 134 -31.07 36.09 77.55
C ALA A 134 -29.99 36.28 76.49
N LYS A 135 -29.40 37.48 76.39
CA LYS A 135 -28.28 37.77 75.47
C LYS A 135 -27.06 36.89 75.75
N LYS A 136 -26.71 36.68 77.02
CA LYS A 136 -25.61 35.76 77.39
C LYS A 136 -25.89 34.32 76.98
N LYS A 137 -27.14 33.85 77.13
CA LYS A 137 -27.57 32.51 76.67
C LYS A 137 -27.55 32.39 75.16
N GLU A 138 -28.04 33.39 74.45
CA GLU A 138 -28.02 33.46 72.99
C GLU A 138 -26.59 33.41 72.45
N ALA A 139 -25.68 34.23 73.00
CA ALA A 139 -24.27 34.21 72.64
C ALA A 139 -23.62 32.84 72.89
N ALA A 140 -23.94 32.18 74.01
CA ALA A 140 -23.48 30.82 74.28
C ALA A 140 -24.02 29.82 73.24
N PHE A 141 -25.30 29.93 72.86
CA PHE A 141 -25.87 29.08 71.81
C PHE A 141 -25.19 29.28 70.46
N ILE A 142 -24.97 30.52 70.03
CA ILE A 142 -24.28 30.83 68.76
C ILE A 142 -22.92 30.13 68.71
N VAL A 143 -22.12 30.22 69.79
CA VAL A 143 -20.81 29.55 69.88
C VAL A 143 -20.95 28.03 69.79
N THR A 144 -21.92 27.44 70.50
CA THR A 144 -22.15 25.98 70.44
C THR A 144 -22.64 25.50 69.09
N PHE A 145 -23.48 26.27 68.40
CA PHE A 145 -23.93 25.96 67.05
C PHE A 145 -22.79 26.03 66.05
N ALA A 146 -21.98 27.09 66.08
CA ALA A 146 -20.81 27.21 65.23
C ALA A 146 -19.83 26.03 65.43
N LYS A 147 -19.61 25.60 66.68
CA LYS A 147 -18.76 24.44 66.98
C LYS A 147 -19.34 23.14 66.43
N ARG A 148 -20.66 22.93 66.54
CA ARG A 148 -21.35 21.75 65.97
C ARG A 148 -21.32 21.75 64.45
N GLU A 149 -21.48 22.91 63.81
CA GLU A 149 -21.40 23.04 62.35
C GLU A 149 -19.99 22.74 61.84
N GLN A 150 -18.96 23.21 62.56
CA GLN A 150 -17.57 22.85 62.29
C GLN A 150 -17.35 21.34 62.41
N GLU A 151 -17.81 20.70 63.49
CA GLU A 151 -17.69 19.24 63.68
C GLU A 151 -18.40 18.46 62.56
N ILE A 152 -19.59 18.90 62.13
CA ILE A 152 -20.29 18.30 60.98
C ILE A 152 -19.47 18.44 59.70
N ALA A 153 -18.82 19.60 59.47
CA ALA A 153 -17.97 19.81 58.30
C ALA A 153 -16.73 18.90 58.30
N GLU A 154 -16.09 18.75 59.47
CA GLU A 154 -14.96 17.85 59.69
C GLU A 154 -15.35 16.38 59.45
N LEU A 155 -16.47 15.92 60.03
CA LEU A 155 -17.01 14.58 59.81
C LEU A 155 -17.37 14.34 58.33
N LYS A 156 -17.99 15.31 57.66
CA LYS A 156 -18.27 15.22 56.21
C LYS A 156 -16.99 15.08 55.39
N SER A 157 -15.90 15.75 55.78
CA SER A 157 -14.61 15.61 55.11
C SER A 157 -14.03 14.21 55.33
N ALA A 158 -14.00 13.74 56.58
CA ALA A 158 -13.51 12.40 56.90
C ALA A 158 -14.27 11.30 56.13
N VAL A 159 -15.58 11.44 55.97
CA VAL A 159 -16.40 10.51 55.16
C VAL A 159 -15.99 10.55 53.68
N ARG A 160 -15.73 11.74 53.10
CA ARG A 160 -15.24 11.83 51.71
C ARG A 160 -13.89 11.15 51.55
N ASP A 161 -12.97 11.36 52.49
CA ASP A 161 -11.63 10.78 52.46
C ASP A 161 -11.67 9.26 52.60
N LEU A 162 -12.47 8.73 53.55
CA LEU A 162 -12.69 7.28 53.69
C LEU A 162 -13.35 6.68 52.43
N LYS A 163 -14.31 7.38 51.83
CA LYS A 163 -14.94 6.95 50.56
C LYS A 163 -13.94 6.95 49.41
N ALA A 164 -12.99 7.89 49.39
CA ALA A 164 -11.91 7.93 48.42
C ALA A 164 -10.92 6.77 48.64
N GLN A 165 -10.61 6.42 49.89
CA GLN A 165 -9.79 5.24 50.23
C GLN A 165 -10.49 3.91 49.88
N LEU A 166 -11.82 3.85 50.01
CA LEU A 166 -12.61 2.66 49.68
C LEU A 166 -12.74 2.44 48.17
N LYS A 167 -12.61 3.48 47.34
CA LYS A 167 -12.41 3.30 45.89
C LYS A 167 -11.04 2.66 45.70
N PRO A 168 -10.92 1.37 45.36
CA PRO A 168 -9.64 0.69 45.39
C PRO A 168 -8.70 1.32 44.34
N PRO A 169 -7.57 1.93 44.74
CA PRO A 169 -6.66 2.59 43.80
C PRO A 169 -5.85 1.59 42.96
N SER A 170 -5.85 0.30 43.29
CA SER A 170 -5.08 -0.71 42.58
C SER A 170 -5.77 -2.08 42.53
N MET A 171 -5.52 -2.81 41.44
CA MET A 171 -5.97 -4.19 41.23
C MET A 171 -5.59 -5.16 42.37
N GLN A 172 -4.56 -4.85 43.18
CA GLN A 172 -4.11 -5.70 44.28
C GLN A 172 -5.12 -5.79 45.43
N ALA A 173 -5.84 -4.71 45.77
CA ALA A 173 -6.87 -4.75 46.81
C ALA A 173 -8.06 -5.64 46.39
N ARG A 174 -8.38 -5.68 45.08
CA ARG A 174 -9.35 -6.64 44.52
C ARG A 174 -8.86 -8.10 44.61
N ARG A 175 -7.54 -8.34 44.53
CA ARG A 175 -6.97 -9.69 44.73
C ARG A 175 -7.06 -10.17 46.18
N LEU A 176 -7.00 -9.26 47.15
CA LEU A 176 -7.14 -9.59 48.58
C LEU A 176 -8.60 -9.82 49.01
N LEU A 177 -9.57 -9.27 48.26
CA LEU A 177 -11.02 -9.45 48.51
C LEU A 177 -11.62 -10.66 47.78
N LEU A 178 -10.91 -11.22 46.79
CA LEU A 178 -11.26 -12.48 46.16
C LEU A 178 -10.61 -13.60 46.97
N ASP A 179 -11.36 -14.68 47.22
CA ASP A 179 -10.80 -15.91 47.77
C ASP A 179 -9.58 -16.34 46.91
N PRO A 180 -8.44 -16.74 47.53
CA PRO A 180 -7.24 -17.10 46.78
C PRO A 180 -7.47 -18.14 45.68
N ALA A 181 -8.36 -19.12 45.88
CA ALA A 181 -8.68 -20.13 44.88
C ALA A 181 -9.52 -19.55 43.72
N ILE A 182 -10.44 -18.62 44.02
CA ILE A 182 -11.22 -17.92 43.00
C ILE A 182 -10.32 -17.00 42.16
N HIS A 183 -9.36 -16.31 42.78
CA HIS A 183 -8.40 -15.47 42.06
C HIS A 183 -7.52 -16.30 41.12
N GLU A 184 -7.08 -17.48 41.56
CA GLU A 184 -6.29 -18.41 40.75
C GLU A 184 -7.09 -18.91 39.55
N GLU A 185 -8.34 -19.36 39.74
CA GLU A 185 -9.19 -19.79 38.62
C GLU A 185 -9.49 -18.65 37.64
N PHE A 186 -9.75 -17.43 38.13
CA PHE A 186 -9.96 -16.28 37.26
C PHE A 186 -8.70 -15.95 36.44
N THR A 187 -7.52 -16.06 37.06
CA THR A 187 -6.23 -15.85 36.37
C THR A 187 -5.98 -16.95 35.34
N ARG A 188 -6.26 -18.22 35.67
CA ARG A 188 -6.17 -19.36 34.76
C ARG A 188 -7.08 -19.20 33.56
N LEU A 189 -8.35 -18.83 33.79
CA LEU A 189 -9.33 -18.58 32.74
C LEU A 189 -8.91 -17.41 31.85
N LYS A 190 -8.42 -16.31 32.44
CA LYS A 190 -7.92 -15.17 31.68
C LYS A 190 -6.75 -15.57 30.76
N ASN A 191 -5.77 -16.30 31.30
CA ASN A 191 -4.64 -16.78 30.51
C ASN A 191 -5.09 -17.75 29.40
N LEU A 192 -6.05 -18.63 29.69
CA LEU A 192 -6.61 -19.56 28.71
C LEU A 192 -7.34 -18.81 27.58
N VAL A 193 -8.10 -17.75 27.90
CA VAL A 193 -8.74 -16.89 26.90
C VAL A 193 -7.68 -16.19 26.04
N GLU A 194 -6.66 -15.57 26.65
CA GLU A 194 -5.57 -14.92 25.90
C GLU A 194 -4.81 -15.91 25.00
N GLU A 195 -4.57 -17.15 25.45
CA GLU A 195 -3.94 -18.20 24.65
C GLU A 195 -4.83 -18.61 23.47
N LYS A 196 -6.14 -18.80 23.71
CA LYS A 196 -7.10 -19.18 22.66
C LYS A 196 -7.28 -18.06 21.64
N ASP A 197 -7.31 -16.79 22.06
CA ASP A 197 -7.39 -15.64 21.16
C ASP A 197 -6.14 -15.54 20.27
N LYS A 198 -4.95 -15.77 20.83
CA LYS A 198 -3.72 -15.90 20.03
C LYS A 198 -3.83 -17.04 19.03
N LYS A 199 -4.34 -18.21 19.43
CA LYS A 199 -4.52 -19.36 18.53
C LYS A 199 -5.53 -19.08 17.42
N VAL A 200 -6.63 -18.39 17.73
CA VAL A 200 -7.62 -17.95 16.74
C VAL A 200 -6.97 -17.01 15.74
N LYS A 201 -6.19 -16.03 16.20
CA LYS A 201 -5.47 -15.11 15.32
C LYS A 201 -4.45 -15.84 14.43
N GLU A 202 -3.64 -16.74 14.99
CA GLU A 202 -2.72 -17.58 14.22
C GLU A 202 -3.43 -18.42 13.16
N LEU A 203 -4.57 -19.04 13.51
CA LEU A 203 -5.36 -19.84 12.57
C LEU A 203 -6.01 -18.96 11.50
N GLN A 204 -6.49 -17.76 11.84
CA GLN A 204 -6.99 -16.77 10.88
C GLN A 204 -5.90 -16.30 9.93
N ASP A 205 -4.70 -16.01 10.45
CA ASP A 205 -3.53 -15.61 9.65
C ASP A 205 -3.08 -16.77 8.74
N ASN A 206 -3.08 -18.00 9.23
CA ASN A 206 -2.81 -19.20 8.43
C ASN A 206 -3.89 -19.42 7.37
N ILE A 207 -5.16 -19.25 7.69
CA ILE A 207 -6.25 -19.31 6.70
C ILE A 207 -6.07 -18.22 5.65
N ALA A 208 -5.72 -16.99 6.05
CA ALA A 208 -5.47 -15.89 5.11
C ALA A 208 -4.23 -16.16 4.24
N ALA A 209 -3.19 -16.76 4.80
CA ALA A 209 -1.99 -17.17 4.07
C ALA A 209 -2.25 -18.34 3.10
N VAL A 210 -3.09 -19.30 3.51
CA VAL A 210 -3.48 -20.47 2.70
C VAL A 210 -4.58 -20.12 1.69
N GLN A 211 -5.38 -19.09 1.95
CA GLN A 211 -6.31 -18.50 0.98
C GLN A 211 -5.55 -17.67 -0.04
N PHE A 212 -4.78 -18.37 -0.88
CA PHE A 212 -4.44 -17.87 -2.19
C PHE A 212 -5.74 -17.50 -2.91
N THR A 213 -6.04 -16.21 -2.96
CA THR A 213 -7.15 -15.69 -3.75
C THR A 213 -6.56 -15.21 -5.07
N PRO A 214 -6.94 -15.79 -6.22
CA PRO A 214 -6.50 -15.35 -7.54
C PRO A 214 -6.73 -13.85 -7.80
N GLN A 215 -7.63 -13.24 -7.02
CA GLN A 215 -8.02 -11.83 -7.09
C GLN A 215 -7.20 -10.91 -6.19
N SER A 216 -6.47 -11.42 -5.18
CA SER A 216 -5.56 -10.59 -4.36
C SER A 216 -4.41 -10.04 -5.20
N LYS A 217 -3.81 -8.92 -4.79
CA LYS A 217 -2.67 -8.31 -5.51
C LYS A 217 -1.51 -9.30 -5.68
N MET A 218 -1.18 -10.06 -4.63
CA MET A 218 -0.15 -11.10 -4.68
C MET A 218 -0.60 -12.29 -5.54
N GLY A 219 -1.85 -12.73 -5.42
CA GLY A 219 -2.40 -13.83 -6.22
C GLY A 219 -2.43 -13.53 -7.72
N LYS A 220 -2.85 -12.32 -8.11
CA LYS A 220 -2.82 -11.84 -9.50
C LYS A 220 -1.40 -11.82 -10.06
N MET A 221 -0.43 -11.36 -9.28
CA MET A 221 0.98 -11.33 -9.68
C MET A 221 1.54 -12.73 -9.88
N LEU A 222 1.24 -13.66 -8.97
CA LEU A 222 1.67 -15.06 -9.10
C LEU A 222 1.02 -15.73 -10.32
N MET A 223 -0.29 -15.57 -10.51
CA MET A 223 -0.98 -16.11 -11.69
C MET A 223 -0.45 -15.51 -13.00
N ALA A 224 -0.12 -14.22 -13.02
CA ALA A 224 0.54 -13.60 -14.18
C ALA A 224 1.91 -14.25 -14.43
N LYS A 225 2.72 -14.45 -13.39
CA LYS A 225 4.02 -15.13 -13.50
C LYS A 225 3.88 -16.60 -13.94
N CYS A 226 2.86 -17.32 -13.48
CA CYS A 226 2.57 -18.67 -13.94
C CYS A 226 2.19 -18.69 -15.42
N ARG A 227 1.36 -17.74 -15.87
CA ARG A 227 1.02 -17.61 -17.30
C ARG A 227 2.24 -17.32 -18.16
N THR A 228 3.08 -16.35 -17.77
CA THR A 228 4.30 -16.04 -18.54
C THR A 228 5.27 -17.20 -18.58
N LEU A 229 5.49 -17.92 -17.46
CA LEU A 229 6.34 -19.10 -17.45
C LEU A 229 5.78 -20.24 -18.30
N GLN A 230 4.44 -20.35 -18.38
CA GLN A 230 3.80 -21.35 -19.22
C GLN A 230 3.92 -20.99 -20.71
N GLU A 231 3.73 -19.71 -21.06
CA GLU A 231 3.96 -19.19 -22.41
C GLU A 231 5.43 -19.38 -22.83
N GLU A 232 6.40 -19.07 -21.96
CA GLU A 232 7.83 -19.30 -22.22
C GLU A 232 8.16 -20.79 -22.44
N ASN A 233 7.59 -21.69 -21.64
CA ASN A 233 7.79 -23.13 -21.81
C ASN A 233 7.16 -23.66 -23.10
N GLU A 234 5.97 -23.18 -23.45
CA GLU A 234 5.33 -23.50 -24.73
C GLU A 234 6.17 -22.99 -25.89
N GLU A 235 6.72 -21.77 -25.80
CA GLU A 235 7.61 -21.22 -26.83
C GLU A 235 8.92 -22.01 -26.94
N ILE A 236 9.55 -22.41 -25.82
CA ILE A 236 10.73 -23.28 -25.85
C ILE A 236 10.40 -24.62 -26.50
N GLY A 237 9.25 -25.21 -26.17
CA GLY A 237 8.75 -26.45 -26.77
C GLY A 237 8.53 -26.30 -28.27
N ASN A 238 7.92 -25.20 -28.70
CA ASN A 238 7.69 -24.87 -30.10
C ASN A 238 9.01 -24.66 -30.84
N GLN A 239 9.94 -23.86 -30.32
CA GLN A 239 11.26 -23.64 -30.91
C GLN A 239 12.06 -24.95 -31.02
N ALA A 240 11.97 -25.84 -30.04
CA ALA A 240 12.63 -27.15 -30.09
C ALA A 240 12.02 -28.06 -31.17
N ALA A 241 10.69 -28.04 -31.30
CA ALA A 241 9.97 -28.82 -32.31
C ALA A 241 10.20 -28.27 -33.73
N GLU A 242 10.03 -26.95 -33.91
CA GLU A 242 10.26 -26.24 -35.18
C GLU A 242 11.71 -26.32 -35.61
N GLY A 243 12.67 -26.17 -34.70
CA GLY A 243 14.11 -26.23 -35.00
C GLY A 243 14.51 -27.58 -35.60
N LYS A 244 14.11 -28.68 -34.96
CA LYS A 244 14.36 -30.04 -35.49
C LYS A 244 13.62 -30.29 -36.80
N MET A 245 12.38 -29.82 -36.91
CA MET A 245 11.59 -29.98 -38.13
C MET A 245 12.22 -29.23 -39.31
N HIS A 246 12.68 -27.99 -39.09
CA HIS A 246 13.34 -27.17 -40.10
C HIS A 246 14.69 -27.79 -40.53
N GLU A 247 15.49 -28.27 -39.59
CA GLU A 247 16.75 -28.96 -39.88
C GLU A 247 16.53 -30.21 -40.75
N LEU A 248 15.55 -31.05 -40.39
CA LEU A 248 15.19 -32.24 -41.15
C LEU A 248 14.65 -31.86 -42.55
N ALA A 249 13.86 -30.80 -42.66
CA ALA A 249 13.37 -30.29 -43.94
C ALA A 249 14.52 -29.82 -44.85
N MET A 250 15.52 -29.11 -44.31
CA MET A 250 16.73 -28.72 -45.04
C MET A 250 17.52 -29.95 -45.53
N LYS A 251 17.76 -30.93 -44.64
CA LYS A 251 18.44 -32.18 -45.00
C LYS A 251 17.69 -32.94 -46.10
N LEU A 252 16.36 -33.00 -46.01
CA LEU A 252 15.50 -33.61 -47.02
C LEU A 252 15.60 -32.88 -48.38
N ALA A 253 15.65 -31.55 -48.38
CA ALA A 253 15.79 -30.77 -49.62
C ALA A 253 17.14 -31.03 -50.31
N VAL A 254 18.23 -31.06 -49.55
CA VAL A 254 19.57 -31.40 -50.08
C VAL A 254 19.59 -32.81 -50.64
N GLN A 255 19.03 -33.79 -49.92
CA GLN A 255 18.93 -35.17 -50.39
C GLN A 255 18.09 -35.30 -51.68
N LYS A 256 17.00 -34.54 -51.81
CA LYS A 256 16.22 -34.48 -53.06
C LYS A 256 17.04 -33.92 -54.22
N SER A 257 17.82 -32.86 -53.98
CA SER A 257 18.71 -32.28 -55.00
C SER A 257 19.79 -33.27 -55.44
N GLN A 258 20.46 -33.92 -54.49
CA GLN A 258 21.49 -34.93 -54.78
C GLN A 258 20.91 -36.12 -55.56
N ASN A 259 19.72 -36.60 -55.21
CA ASN A 259 19.04 -37.65 -55.96
C ASN A 259 18.66 -37.21 -57.38
N ALA A 260 18.23 -35.95 -57.55
CA ALA A 260 17.93 -35.40 -58.87
C ALA A 260 19.20 -35.31 -59.75
N GLU A 261 20.33 -34.89 -59.16
CA GLU A 261 21.62 -34.83 -59.84
C GLU A 261 22.11 -36.23 -60.25
N LEU A 262 22.07 -37.22 -59.35
CA LEU A 262 22.41 -38.61 -59.67
C LEU A 262 21.56 -39.15 -60.82
N ARG A 263 20.23 -38.92 -60.79
CA ARG A 263 19.35 -39.30 -61.89
C ARG A 263 19.75 -38.64 -63.21
N SER A 264 20.11 -37.35 -63.18
CA SER A 264 20.59 -36.64 -64.38
C SER A 264 21.93 -37.19 -64.89
N GLN A 265 22.84 -37.57 -64.00
CA GLN A 265 24.12 -38.18 -64.39
C GLN A 265 23.91 -39.55 -65.03
N PHE A 266 23.04 -40.39 -64.46
CA PHE A 266 22.70 -41.70 -65.05
C PHE A 266 22.03 -41.56 -66.41
N GLU A 267 21.11 -40.60 -66.57
CA GLU A 267 20.49 -40.29 -67.86
C GLU A 267 21.53 -39.87 -68.90
N GLY A 268 22.50 -39.03 -68.50
CA GLY A 268 23.61 -38.62 -69.36
C GLY A 268 24.50 -39.80 -69.78
N LEU A 269 24.83 -40.68 -68.85
CA LEU A 269 25.61 -41.91 -69.13
C LEU A 269 24.84 -42.85 -70.06
N HIS A 270 23.53 -43.00 -69.87
CA HIS A 270 22.70 -43.85 -70.72
C HIS A 270 22.70 -43.35 -72.17
N LYS A 271 22.55 -42.04 -72.39
CA LYS A 271 22.65 -41.43 -73.72
C LYS A 271 24.02 -41.60 -74.36
N HIS A 272 25.09 -41.48 -73.58
CA HIS A 272 26.44 -41.71 -74.09
C HIS A 272 26.65 -43.17 -74.50
N MET A 273 26.16 -44.11 -73.69
CA MET A 273 26.19 -45.54 -74.01
C MET A 273 25.41 -45.85 -75.29
N GLU A 274 24.20 -45.31 -75.44
CA GLU A 274 23.39 -45.43 -76.67
C GLU A 274 24.14 -44.89 -77.90
N GLY A 275 24.81 -43.73 -77.77
CA GLY A 275 25.67 -43.19 -78.82
C GLY A 275 26.81 -44.13 -79.21
N LEU A 276 27.52 -44.70 -78.22
CA LEU A 276 28.57 -45.70 -78.47
C LEU A 276 28.02 -46.96 -79.13
N THR A 277 26.85 -47.44 -78.72
CA THR A 277 26.19 -48.59 -79.36
C THR A 277 25.89 -48.30 -80.83
N ASN A 278 25.35 -47.13 -81.15
CA ASN A 278 25.10 -46.71 -82.53
C ASN A 278 26.40 -46.62 -83.36
N ASP A 279 27.48 -46.09 -82.79
CA ASP A 279 28.78 -46.02 -83.45
C ASP A 279 29.37 -47.41 -83.71
N VAL A 280 29.22 -48.34 -82.77
CA VAL A 280 29.62 -49.75 -82.94
C VAL A 280 28.81 -50.42 -84.04
N GLU A 281 27.48 -50.23 -84.07
CA GLU A 281 26.63 -50.76 -85.15
C GLU A 281 27.04 -50.22 -86.52
N ARG A 282 27.29 -48.91 -86.62
CA ARG A 282 27.77 -48.27 -87.86
C ARG A 282 29.15 -48.76 -88.28
N SER A 283 30.06 -48.92 -87.32
CA SER A 283 31.41 -49.47 -87.56
C SER A 283 31.32 -50.92 -88.06
N ASN A 284 30.47 -51.73 -87.43
CA ASN A 284 30.21 -53.12 -87.86
C ASN A 284 29.64 -53.17 -89.28
N GLU A 285 28.69 -52.29 -89.63
CA GLU A 285 28.16 -52.17 -90.99
C GLU A 285 29.27 -51.81 -92.01
N MET A 286 30.14 -50.86 -91.67
CA MET A 286 31.28 -50.51 -92.53
C MET A 286 32.27 -51.67 -92.71
N VAL A 287 32.54 -52.43 -91.66
CA VAL A 287 33.42 -53.62 -91.72
C VAL A 287 32.83 -54.66 -92.67
N LEU A 288 31.53 -54.93 -92.61
CA LEU A 288 30.85 -55.85 -93.53
C LEU A 288 31.00 -55.41 -95.00
N ILE A 289 30.80 -54.12 -95.29
CA ILE A 289 30.98 -53.57 -96.64
C ILE A 289 32.44 -53.70 -97.11
N LEU A 290 33.41 -53.44 -96.23
CA LEU A 290 34.82 -53.58 -96.57
C LEU A 290 35.24 -55.03 -96.80
N GLN A 291 34.66 -55.98 -96.04
CA GLN A 291 34.86 -57.41 -96.26
C GLN A 291 34.32 -57.84 -97.63
N GLU A 292 33.10 -57.41 -98.00
CA GLU A 292 32.52 -57.70 -99.31
C GLU A 292 33.40 -57.17 -100.46
N LYS A 293 33.90 -55.93 -100.34
CA LYS A 293 34.83 -55.35 -101.32
C LYS A 293 36.17 -56.07 -101.37
N LEU A 294 36.68 -56.53 -100.23
CA LEU A 294 37.93 -57.30 -100.19
C LEU A 294 37.74 -58.65 -100.90
N GLU A 295 36.64 -59.35 -100.65
CA GLU A 295 36.30 -60.60 -101.34
C GLU A 295 36.09 -60.40 -102.84
N GLU A 296 35.50 -59.28 -103.26
CA GLU A 296 35.41 -58.90 -104.68
C GLU A 296 36.81 -58.70 -105.29
N LYS A 297 37.69 -57.96 -104.62
CA LYS A 297 39.07 -57.72 -105.09
C LYS A 297 39.91 -58.99 -105.10
N ASP A 298 39.74 -59.87 -104.13
CA ASP A 298 40.39 -61.18 -104.10
C ASP A 298 39.92 -62.05 -105.28
N ARG A 299 38.62 -62.02 -105.61
CA ARG A 299 38.09 -62.69 -106.81
C ARG A 299 38.65 -62.11 -108.11
N GLU A 300 38.82 -60.79 -108.19
CA GLU A 300 39.49 -60.14 -109.34
C GLU A 300 40.98 -60.51 -109.42
N PHE A 301 41.69 -60.46 -108.29
CA PHE A 301 43.10 -60.81 -108.21
C PHE A 301 43.35 -62.26 -108.61
N GLN A 302 42.51 -63.19 -108.14
CA GLN A 302 42.55 -64.59 -108.55
C GLN A 302 42.32 -64.74 -110.06
N ARG A 303 41.37 -64.00 -110.66
CA ARG A 303 41.15 -64.00 -112.11
C ARG A 303 42.39 -63.53 -112.88
N VAL A 304 42.95 -62.37 -112.53
CA VAL A 304 44.15 -61.81 -113.18
C VAL A 304 45.35 -62.74 -113.01
N LYS A 305 45.51 -63.36 -111.83
CA LYS A 305 46.56 -64.33 -111.58
C LYS A 305 46.45 -65.55 -112.50
N GLN A 306 45.24 -66.10 -112.66
CA GLN A 306 44.99 -67.21 -113.59
C GLN A 306 45.32 -66.81 -115.04
N GLU A 307 44.92 -65.61 -115.46
CA GLU A 307 45.24 -65.07 -116.79
C GLU A 307 46.76 -64.92 -117.00
N LEU A 308 47.50 -64.43 -115.99
CA LEU A 308 48.96 -64.29 -116.03
C LEU A 308 49.68 -65.66 -116.09
N GLU A 309 49.24 -66.63 -115.28
CA GLU A 309 49.76 -68.00 -115.32
C GLU A 309 49.47 -68.69 -116.66
N GLN A 310 48.38 -68.34 -117.32
CA GLN A 310 48.05 -68.83 -118.65
C GLN A 310 48.93 -68.16 -119.72
N GLN A 311 49.19 -66.86 -119.62
CA GLN A 311 50.16 -66.17 -120.48
C GLN A 311 51.59 -66.68 -120.30
N GLN A 312 52.02 -66.98 -119.06
CA GLN A 312 53.32 -67.59 -118.81
C GLN A 312 53.42 -68.99 -119.42
N ARG A 313 52.37 -69.82 -119.30
CA ARG A 313 52.31 -71.12 -119.99
C ARG A 313 52.40 -70.98 -121.51
N ASN A 314 51.66 -70.03 -122.09
CA ASN A 314 51.73 -69.74 -123.52
C ASN A 314 53.12 -69.19 -123.95
N SER A 315 53.85 -68.51 -123.06
CA SER A 315 55.22 -68.01 -123.33
C SER A 315 56.32 -69.06 -123.15
N VAL A 316 56.07 -70.11 -122.35
CA VAL A 316 56.98 -71.26 -122.16
C VAL A 316 56.82 -72.29 -123.28
N GLU A 317 55.63 -72.39 -123.88
CA GLU A 317 55.42 -73.18 -125.11
C GLU A 317 56.07 -72.55 -126.36
N GLU A 318 56.49 -71.27 -126.32
CA GLU A 318 57.17 -70.60 -127.44
C GLU A 318 58.71 -70.56 -127.30
N LYS A 319 59.29 -71.04 -126.18
CA LYS A 319 60.75 -71.03 -125.91
C LYS A 319 61.24 -72.28 -125.18
N THR A 320 60.95 -73.46 -125.70
CA THR A 320 61.69 -74.70 -125.38
C THR A 320 62.09 -75.43 -126.66
N ASP A 321 63.03 -74.83 -127.40
CA ASP A 321 63.90 -75.52 -128.37
C ASP A 321 65.23 -74.72 -128.53
N SER A 322 66.10 -74.77 -127.51
CA SER A 322 67.59 -74.78 -127.64
C SER A 322 68.30 -74.73 -126.28
N GLU A 323 68.80 -75.90 -125.85
CA GLU A 323 70.15 -76.24 -125.34
C GLU A 323 71.03 -75.37 -124.38
N PHE A 324 71.69 -76.11 -123.47
CA PHE A 324 72.91 -75.85 -122.63
C PHE A 324 72.85 -74.73 -121.54
N ASP A 325 73.57 -74.74 -120.40
CA ASP A 325 74.28 -75.68 -119.52
C ASP A 325 74.87 -74.85 -118.34
N SER A 326 75.03 -75.50 -117.18
CA SER A 326 75.98 -75.23 -116.08
C SER A 326 76.06 -73.91 -115.28
N GLN A 327 75.58 -74.03 -114.03
CA GLN A 327 76.32 -73.91 -112.76
C GLN A 327 76.74 -72.56 -112.12
N ARG A 328 76.53 -72.56 -110.78
CA ARG A 328 77.14 -71.79 -109.66
C ARG A 328 76.65 -70.34 -109.43
N SER A 329 76.51 -69.81 -108.21
CA SER A 329 76.52 -70.32 -106.83
C SER A 329 76.30 -69.15 -105.85
N PHE A 330 75.66 -69.43 -104.71
CA PHE A 330 75.91 -68.89 -103.34
C PHE A 330 75.47 -67.47 -102.90
N LEU A 331 74.63 -67.43 -101.85
CA LEU A 331 74.72 -66.69 -100.55
C LEU A 331 73.29 -66.32 -100.07
N VAL A 332 72.72 -67.04 -99.10
CA VAL A 332 72.81 -66.85 -97.63
C VAL A 332 71.90 -65.73 -97.10
N LEU A 333 70.83 -66.11 -96.38
CA LEU A 333 70.50 -65.72 -95.00
C LEU A 333 69.10 -66.25 -94.59
N THR A 334 69.10 -67.13 -93.58
CA THR A 334 67.98 -67.34 -92.62
C THR A 334 68.10 -66.29 -91.49
N PRO A 335 67.30 -66.25 -90.40
CA PRO A 335 66.01 -66.89 -90.05
C PRO A 335 64.95 -65.81 -89.65
N GLY A 336 63.67 -66.09 -89.38
CA GLY A 336 63.21 -66.72 -88.14
C GLY A 336 62.25 -65.82 -87.36
N SER A 337 61.07 -66.36 -87.07
CA SER A 337 60.25 -66.16 -85.86
C SER A 337 59.93 -64.73 -85.39
N GLY A 338 58.67 -64.34 -85.55
CA GLY A 338 58.08 -63.19 -84.88
C GLY A 338 56.56 -63.10 -85.08
N PHE A 339 55.84 -64.21 -84.92
CA PHE A 339 54.38 -64.17 -84.77
C PHE A 339 54.08 -63.55 -83.40
N ILE A 340 53.61 -62.30 -83.39
CA ILE A 340 52.97 -61.70 -82.23
C ILE A 340 51.47 -61.96 -82.38
N PRO A 341 50.84 -62.76 -81.51
CA PRO A 341 49.39 -62.91 -81.53
C PRO A 341 48.78 -61.64 -80.95
N ILE A 342 47.99 -60.92 -81.75
CA ILE A 342 47.06 -59.92 -81.22
C ILE A 342 46.00 -60.73 -80.48
N ALA A 343 46.05 -60.70 -79.16
CA ALA A 343 45.07 -61.29 -78.29
C ALA A 343 43.70 -60.70 -78.62
N TRP A 344 42.78 -61.56 -79.05
CA TRP A 344 41.35 -61.30 -78.97
C TRP A 344 41.01 -61.21 -77.48
N THR A 345 40.90 -60.00 -76.95
CA THR A 345 40.22 -59.80 -75.67
C THR A 345 38.73 -60.00 -75.91
N SER A 346 38.27 -61.21 -75.58
CA SER A 346 36.86 -61.50 -75.33
C SER A 346 36.32 -60.44 -74.37
N ILE A 347 35.43 -59.57 -74.87
CA ILE A 347 34.57 -58.75 -74.04
C ILE A 347 33.58 -59.73 -73.41
N GLN A 348 33.88 -60.09 -72.17
CA GLN A 348 32.99 -60.87 -71.33
C GLN A 348 31.76 -60.00 -71.05
N VAL A 349 30.62 -60.42 -71.58
CA VAL A 349 29.31 -59.85 -71.23
C VAL A 349 29.14 -60.00 -69.72
N MET A 350 29.29 -58.91 -68.97
CA MET A 350 28.87 -58.85 -67.58
C MET A 350 27.35 -58.86 -67.56
N GLU A 351 26.78 -60.01 -67.18
CA GLU A 351 25.40 -60.09 -66.72
C GLU A 351 25.22 -59.13 -65.54
N PHE A 352 24.54 -58.01 -65.78
CA PHE A 352 24.02 -57.16 -64.73
C PHE A 352 22.84 -57.89 -64.07
N THR A 353 23.09 -58.46 -62.90
CA THR A 353 22.02 -58.84 -61.96
C THR A 353 21.42 -57.56 -61.37
N PRO A 354 20.10 -57.34 -61.45
CA PRO A 354 19.48 -56.20 -60.81
C PRO A 354 19.46 -56.42 -59.30
N VAL A 355 20.25 -55.63 -58.57
CA VAL A 355 20.15 -55.51 -57.12
C VAL A 355 18.84 -54.79 -56.80
N LEU A 356 17.90 -55.51 -56.20
CA LEU A 356 16.71 -54.95 -55.59
C LEU A 356 17.11 -53.90 -54.56
N ILE A 357 16.69 -52.66 -54.77
CA ILE A 357 16.71 -51.59 -53.77
C ILE A 357 15.40 -51.71 -52.97
N LEU A 358 15.52 -51.98 -51.66
CA LEU A 358 14.46 -51.84 -50.66
C LEU A 358 14.44 -50.41 -50.12
#